data_AF-A0A7S1VH63-F1
#
_entry.id   AF-A0A7S1VH63-F1
#
_cell.length_a   1.000
_cell.length_b   1.000
_cell.length_c   1.000
_cell.angle_alpha   90.00
_cell.angle_beta   90.00
_cell.angle_gamma   90.00
#
_symmetry.space_group_name_H-M   'P 1'
#
loop_
_entity.id
_entity.type
_entity.pdbx_description
1 polymer ?
#
loop_
_entity_poly.entity_id
_entity_poly.type
_entity_poly.pdbx_seq_one_letter_code
_entity_poly.pdbx_strand_id
1 'polypeptide(L)'
;MRLAARARAFAAVEVLHASNGDYDAMLRARLADTRSARRDGVFALAQGLLDDPALSATQHSAVVSAIFAAIDQLLDVDEAAAARLLTRASGADGVAGVLSALGDRGRAKLSYLSALLTDADDDAGPKVDLSPEILTHFLELLAEFGTPAAFTTMVVEQGHRFPLDAALRVARSSGNEEASLHLLERTGDSAGGLALFV
;
A
#
# COMPACT_ATOMS: atom_id res chain seq x y z
N MET A 1 -11.01 29.09 24.49
CA MET A 1 -12.18 28.23 24.81
C MET A 1 -12.90 27.61 23.60
N ARG A 2 -13.09 28.32 22.47
CA ARG A 2 -13.81 27.77 21.28
C ARG A 2 -13.16 26.52 20.65
N LEU A 3 -11.83 26.42 20.65
CA LEU A 3 -11.10 25.26 20.12
C LEU A 3 -11.29 23.99 20.97
N ALA A 4 -11.25 24.12 22.29
CA ALA A 4 -11.44 23.00 23.23
C ALA A 4 -12.89 22.48 23.22
N ALA A 5 -13.88 23.38 23.17
CA ALA A 5 -15.29 23.00 23.07
C ALA A 5 -15.59 22.26 21.75
N ARG A 6 -15.01 22.72 20.64
CA ARG A 6 -15.17 22.08 19.33
C ARG A 6 -14.41 20.75 19.24
N ALA A 7 -13.24 20.61 19.88
CA ALA A 7 -12.53 19.34 19.97
C ALA A 7 -13.35 18.28 20.74
N ARG A 8 -13.98 18.67 21.85
CA ARG A 8 -14.89 17.79 22.61
C ARG A 8 -16.12 17.38 21.81
N ALA A 9 -16.67 18.27 20.99
CA ALA A 9 -17.80 17.96 20.12
C ALA A 9 -17.45 16.90 19.06
N PHE A 10 -16.27 16.98 18.43
CA PHE A 10 -15.83 15.96 17.47
C PHE A 10 -15.56 14.61 18.14
N ALA A 11 -14.88 14.60 19.29
CA ALA A 11 -14.70 13.37 20.06
C ALA A 11 -16.04 12.75 20.47
N ALA A 12 -17.03 13.57 20.83
CA ALA A 12 -18.37 13.08 21.14
C ALA A 12 -19.10 12.51 19.90
N VAL A 13 -18.92 13.12 18.72
CA VAL A 13 -19.45 12.61 17.44
C VAL A 13 -18.80 11.29 17.06
N GLU A 14 -17.48 11.14 17.25
CA GLU A 14 -16.76 9.89 17.03
C GLU A 14 -17.24 8.77 17.95
N VAL A 15 -17.40 9.06 19.24
CA VAL A 15 -17.96 8.08 20.20
C VAL A 15 -19.40 7.71 19.84
N LEU A 16 -20.22 8.67 19.40
CA LEU A 16 -21.59 8.43 18.97
C LEU A 16 -21.67 7.52 17.74
N HIS A 17 -20.89 7.81 16.70
CA HIS A 17 -20.85 6.98 15.50
C HIS A 17 -20.24 5.61 15.77
N ALA A 18 -19.19 5.52 16.59
CA ALA A 18 -18.63 4.23 17.00
C ALA A 18 -19.64 3.38 17.79
N SER A 19 -20.43 4.00 18.67
CA SER A 19 -21.48 3.32 19.44
C SER A 19 -22.63 2.83 18.57
N ASN A 20 -22.89 3.50 17.43
CA ASN A 20 -23.90 3.11 16.46
C ASN A 20 -23.36 2.19 15.35
N GLY A 21 -22.05 1.94 15.30
CA GLY A 21 -21.40 1.20 14.21
C GLY A 21 -21.29 1.96 12.88
N ASP A 22 -21.51 3.28 12.88
CA ASP A 22 -21.49 4.14 11.69
C ASP A 22 -20.06 4.62 11.35
N TYR A 23 -19.16 3.66 11.08
CA TYR A 23 -17.74 3.95 10.83
C TYR A 23 -17.49 4.81 9.57
N ASP A 24 -18.32 4.65 8.53
CA ASP A 24 -18.26 5.48 7.31
C ASP A 24 -18.54 6.96 7.61
N ALA A 25 -19.58 7.25 8.38
CA ALA A 25 -19.90 8.63 8.80
C ALA A 25 -18.76 9.23 9.64
N MET A 26 -18.14 8.43 10.49
CA MET A 26 -17.03 8.86 11.33
C MET A 26 -15.78 9.22 10.51
N LEU A 27 -15.37 8.36 9.56
CA LEU A 27 -14.23 8.63 8.68
C LEU A 27 -14.50 9.86 7.80
N ARG A 28 -15.69 9.97 7.20
CA ARG A 28 -16.07 11.14 6.39
C ARG A 28 -16.06 12.44 7.18
N ALA A 29 -16.58 12.42 8.42
CA ALA A 29 -16.57 13.59 9.28
C ALA A 29 -15.14 14.07 9.58
N ARG A 30 -14.20 13.13 9.72
CA ARG A 30 -12.78 13.45 9.94
C ARG A 30 -12.09 13.95 8.67
N LEU A 31 -12.38 13.34 7.52
CA LEU A 31 -11.85 13.74 6.21
C LEU A 31 -12.37 15.10 5.76
N ALA A 32 -13.59 15.47 6.13
CA ALA A 32 -14.19 16.77 5.84
C ALA A 32 -13.64 17.92 6.72
N ASP A 33 -12.86 17.64 7.77
CA ASP A 33 -12.24 18.69 8.57
C ASP A 33 -11.10 19.35 7.77
N THR A 34 -11.29 20.60 7.37
CA THR A 34 -10.33 21.36 6.56
C THR A 34 -9.05 21.74 7.31
N ARG A 35 -8.90 21.35 8.58
CA ARG A 35 -7.69 21.57 9.37
C ARG A 35 -6.72 20.40 9.15
N SER A 36 -5.63 20.63 8.43
CA SER A 36 -4.57 19.65 8.12
C SER A 36 -4.27 18.71 9.29
N ALA A 37 -3.87 19.26 10.45
CA ALA A 37 -3.48 18.45 11.62
C ALA A 37 -4.57 17.50 12.17
N ARG A 38 -5.85 17.69 11.80
CA ARG A 38 -6.96 16.78 12.18
C ARG A 38 -7.34 15.85 11.06
N ARG A 39 -7.25 16.32 9.81
CA ARG A 39 -7.41 15.53 8.59
C ARG A 39 -6.35 14.41 8.56
N ASP A 40 -5.11 14.73 8.90
CA ASP A 40 -4.00 13.77 9.00
C ASP A 40 -4.24 12.74 10.12
N GLY A 41 -4.98 13.13 11.17
CA GLY A 41 -5.39 12.25 12.25
C GLY A 41 -6.40 11.17 11.87
N VAL A 42 -6.90 11.16 10.62
CA VAL A 42 -7.79 10.10 10.12
C VAL A 42 -7.10 8.73 10.10
N PHE A 43 -5.80 8.68 9.78
CA PHE A 43 -5.06 7.42 9.72
C PHE A 43 -4.91 6.81 11.11
N ALA A 44 -4.59 7.63 12.12
CA ALA A 44 -4.51 7.18 13.51
C ALA A 44 -5.87 6.67 14.04
N LEU A 45 -6.97 7.33 13.64
CA LEU A 45 -8.33 6.90 13.97
C LEU A 45 -8.66 5.56 13.30
N ALA A 46 -8.47 5.46 11.99
CA ALA A 46 -8.76 4.24 11.22
C ALA A 46 -7.93 3.05 11.70
N GLN A 47 -6.64 3.28 11.96
CA GLN A 47 -5.75 2.28 12.53
C GLN A 47 -6.23 1.86 13.93
N GLY A 48 -6.58 2.81 14.80
CA GLY A 48 -7.10 2.51 16.13
C GLY A 48 -8.38 1.66 16.12
N LEU A 49 -9.22 1.79 15.10
CA LEU A 49 -10.41 0.94 14.92
C LEU A 49 -10.05 -0.46 14.43
N LEU A 50 -9.10 -0.59 13.51
CA LEU A 50 -8.63 -1.90 13.04
C LEU A 50 -7.93 -2.69 14.16
N ASP A 51 -7.17 -1.98 14.99
CA ASP A 51 -6.39 -2.56 16.09
C ASP A 51 -7.25 -2.80 17.37
N ASP A 52 -8.54 -2.43 17.37
CA ASP A 52 -9.42 -2.55 18.56
C ASP A 52 -9.92 -4.01 18.75
N PRO A 53 -9.45 -4.72 19.79
CA PRO A 53 -9.85 -6.11 20.04
C PRO A 53 -11.30 -6.25 20.53
N ALA A 54 -11.97 -5.15 20.89
CA ALA A 54 -13.35 -5.18 21.36
C ALA A 54 -14.37 -5.22 20.21
N LEU A 55 -13.94 -4.97 18.96
CA LEU A 55 -14.84 -5.02 17.81
C LEU A 55 -15.16 -6.47 17.44
N SER A 56 -16.45 -6.73 17.18
CA SER A 56 -16.89 -7.99 16.57
C SER A 56 -16.37 -8.10 15.13
N ALA A 57 -16.32 -9.32 14.58
CA ALA A 57 -15.93 -9.55 13.19
C ALA A 57 -16.79 -8.74 12.19
N THR A 58 -18.08 -8.56 12.46
CA THR A 58 -18.98 -7.74 11.64
C THR A 58 -18.62 -6.26 11.70
N GLN A 59 -18.28 -5.74 12.88
CA GLN A 59 -17.84 -4.35 13.04
C GLN A 59 -16.48 -4.13 12.37
N HIS A 60 -15.56 -5.08 12.52
CA HIS A 60 -14.26 -5.04 11.84
C HIS A 60 -14.44 -5.01 10.32
N SER A 61 -15.32 -5.85 9.77
CA SER A 61 -15.67 -5.83 8.34
C SER A 61 -16.29 -4.49 7.91
N ALA A 62 -17.12 -3.87 8.75
CA ALA A 62 -17.68 -2.55 8.48
C ALA A 62 -16.62 -1.43 8.49
N VAL A 63 -15.63 -1.50 9.39
CA VAL A 63 -14.47 -0.58 9.40
C VAL A 63 -13.66 -0.72 8.11
N VAL A 64 -13.33 -1.95 7.71
CA VAL A 64 -12.61 -2.22 6.47
C VAL A 64 -13.38 -1.67 5.27
N SER A 65 -14.69 -1.95 5.18
CA SER A 65 -15.54 -1.42 4.11
C SER A 65 -15.56 0.11 4.08
N ALA A 66 -15.61 0.77 5.24
CA ALA A 66 -15.56 2.23 5.33
C ALA A 66 -14.21 2.80 4.87
N ILE A 67 -13.09 2.14 5.19
CA ILE A 67 -11.76 2.53 4.70
C ILE A 67 -11.70 2.44 3.18
N PHE A 68 -12.17 1.33 2.59
CA PHE A 68 -12.22 1.19 1.13
C PHE A 68 -13.14 2.20 0.46
N ALA A 69 -14.30 2.51 1.07
CA ALA A 69 -15.21 3.53 0.56
C ALA A 69 -14.59 4.95 0.57
N ALA A 70 -13.64 5.20 1.48
CA ALA A 70 -12.94 6.47 1.63
C ALA A 70 -11.57 6.53 0.94
N ILE A 71 -11.18 5.49 0.19
CA ILE A 71 -9.82 5.31 -0.33
C ILE A 71 -9.31 6.52 -1.11
N ASP A 72 -10.15 7.10 -1.97
CA ASP A 72 -9.78 8.26 -2.79
C ASP A 72 -9.42 9.47 -1.94
N GLN A 73 -10.23 9.74 -0.92
CA GLN A 73 -10.00 10.86 -0.01
C GLN A 73 -8.79 10.62 0.89
N LEU A 74 -8.50 9.36 1.25
CA LEU A 74 -7.33 8.98 2.02
C LEU A 74 -6.04 9.15 1.20
N LEU A 75 -6.05 8.71 -0.06
CA LEU A 75 -4.93 8.91 -0.99
C LEU A 75 -4.65 10.41 -1.23
N ASP A 76 -5.69 11.24 -1.30
CA ASP A 76 -5.57 12.70 -1.42
C ASP A 76 -4.96 13.38 -0.18
N VAL A 77 -5.03 12.74 0.99
CA VAL A 77 -4.39 13.26 2.22
C VAL A 77 -2.93 12.86 2.25
N ASP A 78 -2.66 11.56 2.21
CA ASP A 78 -1.31 11.01 2.25
C ASP A 78 -1.33 9.60 1.64
N GLU A 79 -0.71 9.45 0.47
CA GLU A 79 -0.63 8.20 -0.28
C GLU A 79 0.13 7.11 0.50
N ALA A 80 1.20 7.47 1.21
CA ALA A 80 2.03 6.52 1.94
C ALA A 80 1.33 6.01 3.20
N ALA A 81 0.65 6.91 3.94
CA ALA A 81 -0.15 6.53 5.09
C ALA A 81 -1.38 5.70 4.69
N ALA A 82 -2.02 6.03 3.57
CA ALA A 82 -3.11 5.24 3.00
C ALA A 82 -2.64 3.83 2.61
N ALA A 83 -1.49 3.71 1.95
CA ALA A 83 -0.89 2.42 1.61
C ALA A 83 -0.68 1.52 2.84
N ARG A 84 -0.10 2.06 3.93
CA ARG A 84 0.09 1.32 5.20
C ARG A 84 -1.21 0.98 5.90
N LEU A 85 -2.23 1.83 5.79
CA LEU A 85 -3.55 1.51 6.33
C LEU A 85 -4.18 0.34 5.56
N LEU A 86 -4.03 0.31 4.24
CA LEU A 86 -4.54 -0.76 3.39
C LEU A 86 -3.82 -2.09 3.61
N THR A 87 -2.51 -2.11 3.91
CA THR A 87 -1.81 -3.36 4.26
C THR A 87 -2.45 -4.02 5.49
N ARG A 88 -2.85 -3.23 6.49
CA ARG A 88 -3.55 -3.75 7.67
C ARG A 88 -5.02 -4.09 7.41
N ALA A 89 -5.71 -3.26 6.62
CA ALA A 89 -7.11 -3.51 6.28
C ALA A 89 -7.30 -4.72 5.35
N SER A 90 -6.24 -5.17 4.67
CA SER A 90 -6.31 -6.20 3.63
C SER A 90 -6.80 -7.58 4.10
N GLY A 91 -6.79 -7.86 5.40
CA GLY A 91 -7.41 -9.01 6.08
C GLY A 91 -8.04 -10.11 5.19
N ALA A 92 -9.37 -10.12 5.08
CA ALA A 92 -10.12 -11.17 4.39
C ALA A 92 -10.20 -11.00 2.85
N ASP A 93 -10.10 -9.77 2.34
CA ASP A 93 -10.18 -9.47 0.90
C ASP A 93 -8.86 -9.77 0.17
N GLY A 94 -7.77 -9.88 0.92
CA GLY A 94 -6.44 -10.15 0.42
C GLY A 94 -5.88 -9.04 -0.47
N VAL A 95 -4.68 -9.29 -1.01
CA VAL A 95 -3.94 -8.34 -1.85
C VAL A 95 -4.70 -8.02 -3.15
N ALA A 96 -5.31 -9.03 -3.76
CA ALA A 96 -6.05 -8.86 -5.01
C ALA A 96 -7.28 -7.95 -4.86
N GLY A 97 -8.00 -8.05 -3.73
CA GLY A 97 -9.14 -7.18 -3.43
C GLY A 97 -8.72 -5.71 -3.34
N VAL A 98 -7.60 -5.44 -2.65
CA VAL A 98 -7.05 -4.08 -2.54
C VAL A 98 -6.63 -3.53 -3.91
N LEU A 99 -5.92 -4.34 -4.72
CA LEU A 99 -5.51 -3.93 -6.07
C LEU A 99 -6.69 -3.63 -6.97
N SER A 100 -7.79 -4.38 -6.84
CA SER A 100 -9.04 -4.11 -7.56
C SER A 100 -9.69 -2.80 -7.11
N ALA A 101 -9.71 -2.53 -5.80
CA ALA A 101 -10.30 -1.30 -5.25
C ALA A 101 -9.50 -0.04 -5.66
N LEU A 102 -8.18 -0.16 -5.81
CA LEU A 102 -7.32 0.92 -6.27
C LEU A 102 -7.52 1.27 -7.76
N GLY A 103 -8.13 0.39 -8.56
CA GLY A 103 -8.45 0.64 -9.97
C GLY A 103 -7.21 0.96 -10.80
N ASP A 104 -7.25 2.00 -11.64
CA ASP A 104 -6.14 2.35 -12.54
C ASP A 104 -5.05 3.23 -11.89
N ARG A 105 -5.08 3.38 -10.56
CA ARG A 105 -4.13 4.24 -9.83
C ARG A 105 -2.78 3.56 -9.63
N GLY A 106 -1.97 3.55 -10.68
CA GLY A 106 -0.67 2.88 -10.70
C GLY A 106 0.28 3.28 -9.55
N ARG A 107 0.38 4.59 -9.23
CA ARG A 107 1.19 5.07 -8.09
C ARG A 107 0.69 4.55 -6.74
N ALA A 108 -0.61 4.63 -6.49
CA ALA A 108 -1.19 4.11 -5.26
C ALA A 108 -1.02 2.58 -5.12
N LYS A 109 -1.13 1.83 -6.23
CA LYS A 109 -0.82 0.40 -6.29
C LYS A 109 0.65 0.14 -5.97
N LEU A 110 1.57 0.92 -6.52
CA LEU A 110 2.99 0.83 -6.22
C LEU A 110 3.24 1.09 -4.74
N SER A 111 2.73 2.18 -4.19
CA SER A 111 2.87 2.53 -2.77
C SER A 111 2.33 1.44 -1.84
N TYR A 112 1.16 0.86 -2.16
CA TYR A 112 0.58 -0.26 -1.42
C TYR A 112 1.47 -1.52 -1.47
N LEU A 113 1.90 -1.95 -2.67
CA LEU A 113 2.74 -3.14 -2.83
C LEU A 113 4.14 -2.95 -2.22
N SER A 114 4.71 -1.75 -2.32
CA SER A 114 5.96 -1.37 -1.66
C SER A 114 5.83 -1.46 -0.14
N ALA A 115 4.76 -0.92 0.44
CA ALA A 115 4.48 -1.02 1.87
C ALA A 115 4.33 -2.49 2.29
N LEU A 116 3.61 -3.29 1.51
CA LEU A 116 3.40 -4.71 1.79
C LEU A 116 4.70 -5.52 1.76
N LEU A 117 5.58 -5.24 0.78
CA LEU A 117 6.87 -5.93 0.64
C LEU A 117 7.89 -5.50 1.69
N THR A 118 7.83 -4.25 2.16
CA THR A 118 8.75 -3.69 3.15
C THR A 118 8.31 -4.06 4.58
N ASP A 119 7.02 -3.98 4.90
CA ASP A 119 6.49 -4.35 6.21
C ASP A 119 6.56 -5.87 6.46
N ALA A 120 6.68 -6.69 5.41
CA ALA A 120 6.87 -8.14 5.53
C ALA A 120 8.26 -8.54 6.09
N ASP A 121 9.23 -7.63 6.07
CA ASP A 121 10.58 -7.87 6.59
C ASP A 121 10.70 -7.51 8.09
N ASP A 122 9.74 -6.75 8.66
CA ASP A 122 9.63 -6.58 10.11
C ASP A 122 8.88 -7.80 10.71
N ASP A 123 9.51 -8.51 11.66
CA ASP A 123 9.07 -9.77 12.29
C ASP A 123 7.67 -9.74 12.94
N ALA A 124 7.00 -8.58 12.95
CA ALA A 124 5.65 -8.37 13.47
C ALA A 124 4.55 -8.29 12.38
N GLY A 125 4.93 -8.22 11.10
CA GLY A 125 3.98 -8.14 9.98
C GLY A 125 3.49 -9.51 9.49
N PRO A 126 2.29 -9.60 8.90
CA PRO A 126 1.87 -10.82 8.21
C PRO A 126 2.82 -11.07 7.03
N LYS A 127 3.53 -12.20 7.03
CA LYS A 127 4.31 -12.67 5.87
C LYS A 127 3.34 -13.05 4.76
N VAL A 128 3.05 -12.10 3.88
CA VAL A 128 2.17 -12.34 2.73
C VAL A 128 2.99 -12.97 1.61
N ASP A 129 2.68 -14.24 1.31
CA ASP A 129 3.21 -14.89 0.12
C ASP A 129 2.48 -14.35 -1.11
N LEU A 130 3.20 -13.66 -1.98
CA LEU A 130 2.64 -12.99 -3.15
C LEU A 130 2.77 -13.89 -4.37
N SER A 131 1.70 -13.97 -5.15
CA SER A 131 1.73 -14.76 -6.38
C SER A 131 2.75 -14.17 -7.37
N PRO A 132 3.33 -15.01 -8.25
CA PRO A 132 4.23 -14.56 -9.32
C PRO A 132 3.67 -13.42 -10.17
N GLU A 133 2.36 -13.41 -10.39
CA GLU A 133 1.65 -12.38 -11.16
C GLU A 133 1.66 -11.04 -10.42
N ILE A 134 1.42 -11.03 -9.10
CA ILE A 134 1.47 -9.81 -8.29
C ILE A 134 2.90 -9.26 -8.24
N LEU A 135 3.89 -10.14 -8.07
CA LEU A 135 5.31 -9.76 -8.06
C LEU A 135 5.76 -9.20 -9.42
N THR A 136 5.27 -9.78 -10.53
CA THR A 136 5.52 -9.24 -11.88
C THR A 136 4.87 -7.87 -12.05
N HIS A 137 3.61 -7.73 -11.64
CA HIS A 137 2.89 -6.46 -11.70
C HIS A 137 3.58 -5.37 -10.87
N PHE A 138 4.12 -5.73 -9.71
CA PHE A 138 4.92 -4.82 -8.89
C PHE A 138 6.15 -4.30 -9.63
N LEU A 139 6.90 -5.18 -10.32
CA LEU A 139 8.06 -4.77 -11.11
C LEU A 139 7.68 -3.84 -12.26
N GLU A 140 6.57 -4.12 -12.94
CA GLU A 140 6.03 -3.25 -14.00
C GLU A 140 5.71 -1.85 -13.46
N LEU A 141 5.01 -1.78 -12.32
CA LEU A 141 4.71 -0.52 -11.64
C LEU A 141 5.96 0.22 -11.17
N LEU A 142 6.96 -0.50 -10.65
CA LEU A 142 8.22 0.08 -10.19
C LEU A 142 9.05 0.62 -11.35
N ALA A 143 9.01 -0.03 -12.51
CA ALA A 143 9.63 0.46 -13.74
C ALA A 143 8.91 1.69 -14.30
N GLU A 144 7.59 1.75 -14.20
CA GLU A 144 6.78 2.85 -14.73
C GLU A 144 6.79 4.11 -13.84
N PHE A 145 6.64 3.93 -12.52
CA PHE A 145 6.45 5.04 -11.58
C PHE A 145 7.61 5.24 -10.60
N GLY A 146 8.50 4.25 -10.46
CA GLY A 146 9.64 4.32 -9.57
C GLY A 146 10.82 5.09 -10.15
N THR A 147 11.92 5.15 -9.39
CA THR A 147 13.20 5.64 -9.90
C THR A 147 14.01 4.47 -10.48
N PRO A 148 14.86 4.68 -11.49
CA PRO A 148 15.75 3.63 -11.99
C PRO A 148 16.58 2.98 -10.88
N ALA A 149 17.07 3.78 -9.93
CA ALA A 149 17.80 3.30 -8.76
C ALA A 149 16.95 2.39 -7.87
N ALA A 150 15.70 2.77 -7.55
CA ALA A 150 14.81 1.94 -6.75
C ALA A 150 14.49 0.60 -7.43
N PHE A 151 14.29 0.61 -8.75
CA PHE A 151 14.12 -0.63 -9.53
C PHE A 151 15.37 -1.51 -9.46
N THR A 152 16.55 -0.94 -9.69
CA THR A 152 17.82 -1.67 -9.61
C THR A 152 18.04 -2.27 -8.22
N THR A 153 17.90 -1.47 -7.15
CA THR A 153 18.06 -1.95 -5.77
C THR A 153 17.12 -3.11 -5.48
N MET A 154 15.85 -3.01 -5.86
CA MET A 154 14.87 -4.08 -5.67
C MET A 154 15.27 -5.36 -6.41
N VAL A 155 15.73 -5.25 -7.66
CA VAL A 155 16.17 -6.39 -8.46
C VAL A 155 17.44 -7.04 -7.90
N VAL A 156 18.38 -6.25 -7.39
CA VAL A 156 19.65 -6.75 -6.85
C VAL A 156 19.44 -7.41 -5.49
N GLU A 157 18.71 -6.77 -4.58
CA GLU A 157 18.54 -7.24 -3.20
C GLU A 157 17.48 -8.34 -3.09
N GLN A 158 16.37 -8.20 -3.82
CA GLN A 158 15.18 -9.06 -3.71
C GLN A 158 14.93 -9.87 -4.99
N GLY A 159 15.88 -9.86 -5.93
CA GLY A 159 15.78 -10.52 -7.25
C GLY A 159 15.38 -11.98 -7.23
N HIS A 160 15.70 -12.70 -6.16
CA HIS A 160 15.38 -14.12 -5.99
C HIS A 160 13.88 -14.37 -5.77
N ARG A 161 13.12 -13.36 -5.34
CA ARG A 161 11.67 -13.44 -5.13
C ARG A 161 10.88 -13.32 -6.43
N PHE A 162 11.45 -12.66 -7.44
CA PHE A 162 10.75 -12.38 -8.69
C PHE A 162 10.96 -13.48 -9.73
N PRO A 163 9.94 -13.81 -10.55
CA PRO A 163 10.12 -14.67 -11.71
C PRO A 163 11.15 -14.07 -12.67
N LEU A 164 12.23 -14.83 -12.92
CA LEU A 164 13.42 -14.34 -13.62
C LEU A 164 13.13 -13.81 -15.02
N ASP A 165 12.35 -14.56 -15.82
CA ASP A 165 11.97 -14.17 -17.18
C ASP A 165 11.15 -12.88 -17.20
N ALA A 166 10.24 -12.73 -16.22
CA ALA A 166 9.41 -11.55 -16.10
C ALA A 166 10.27 -10.33 -15.70
N ALA A 167 11.15 -10.49 -14.71
CA ALA A 167 12.06 -9.44 -14.26
C ALA A 167 13.01 -8.97 -15.39
N LEU A 168 13.57 -9.91 -16.15
CA LEU A 168 14.42 -9.62 -17.32
C LEU A 168 13.67 -8.84 -18.39
N ARG A 169 12.45 -9.28 -18.71
CA ARG A 169 11.60 -8.61 -19.70
C ARG A 169 11.29 -7.18 -19.28
N VAL A 170 10.90 -6.97 -18.02
CA VAL A 170 10.60 -5.62 -17.50
C VAL A 170 11.85 -4.74 -17.52
N ALA A 171 12.98 -5.23 -17.00
CA ALA A 171 14.25 -4.48 -16.96
C ALA A 171 14.74 -4.05 -18.36
N ARG A 172 14.62 -4.94 -19.35
CA ARG A 172 14.96 -4.63 -20.75
C ARG A 172 14.00 -3.58 -21.34
N SER A 173 12.70 -3.74 -21.13
CA SER A 173 11.70 -2.81 -21.66
C SER A 173 11.77 -1.42 -21.04
N SER A 174 12.25 -1.32 -19.80
CA SER A 174 12.44 -0.04 -19.10
C SER A 174 13.80 0.60 -19.37
N GLY A 175 14.67 -0.06 -20.14
CA GLY A 175 16.03 0.44 -20.43
C GLY A 175 16.97 0.42 -19.22
N ASN A 176 16.69 -0.40 -18.19
CA ASN A 176 17.56 -0.51 -17.03
C ASN A 176 18.66 -1.56 -17.29
N GLU A 177 19.77 -1.11 -17.86
CA GLU A 177 20.92 -1.94 -18.25
C GLU A 177 21.56 -2.66 -17.05
N GLU A 178 21.71 -1.97 -15.91
CA GLU A 178 22.32 -2.53 -14.70
C GLU A 178 21.49 -3.68 -14.13
N ALA A 179 20.17 -3.47 -13.98
CA ALA A 179 19.26 -4.52 -13.54
C ALA A 179 19.22 -5.70 -14.54
N SER A 180 19.25 -5.39 -15.84
CA SER A 180 19.27 -6.42 -16.91
C SER A 180 20.55 -7.26 -16.84
N LEU A 181 21.72 -6.64 -16.66
CA LEU A 181 22.99 -7.33 -16.53
C LEU A 181 22.99 -8.25 -15.31
N HIS A 182 22.58 -7.74 -14.14
CA HIS A 182 22.52 -8.52 -12.91
C HIS A 182 21.63 -9.77 -13.05
N LEU A 183 20.48 -9.63 -13.70
CA LEU A 183 19.58 -10.76 -13.94
C LEU A 183 20.14 -11.77 -14.96
N LEU A 184 20.89 -11.32 -15.98
CA LEU A 184 21.55 -12.20 -16.96
C LEU A 184 22.74 -12.96 -16.36
N GLU A 185 23.47 -12.34 -15.45
CA GLU A 185 24.50 -13.05 -14.67
C GLU A 185 23.87 -14.18 -13.86
N ARG A 186 22.68 -13.95 -13.28
CA ARG A 186 21.93 -14.99 -12.54
C ARG A 186 21.42 -16.14 -13.43
N THR A 187 21.11 -15.89 -14.71
CA THR A 187 20.77 -16.97 -15.66
C THR A 187 21.99 -17.76 -16.13
N GLY A 188 23.22 -17.31 -15.82
CA GLY A 188 24.44 -17.83 -16.41
C GLY A 188 24.60 -17.43 -17.89
N ASP A 189 23.84 -16.44 -18.37
CA ASP A 189 23.88 -15.96 -19.76
C ASP A 189 24.86 -14.78 -19.88
N SER A 190 26.14 -15.08 -19.78
CA SER A 190 27.21 -14.09 -19.86
C SER A 190 27.31 -13.45 -21.26
N ALA A 191 26.90 -14.17 -22.31
CA ALA A 191 26.91 -13.68 -23.69
C ALA A 191 25.80 -12.65 -23.93
N GLY A 192 24.60 -12.88 -23.40
CA GLY A 192 23.51 -11.91 -23.40
C GLY A 192 23.83 -10.65 -22.61
N GLY A 193 24.58 -10.76 -21.50
CA GLY A 193 25.04 -9.61 -20.72
C GLY A 193 26.01 -8.70 -21.49
N LEU A 194 26.95 -9.29 -22.24
CA LEU A 194 27.88 -8.53 -23.09
C LEU A 194 27.19 -7.82 -24.26
N ALA A 195 26.09 -8.36 -24.76
CA ALA A 195 25.31 -7.77 -25.85
C ALA A 195 24.54 -6.50 -25.45
N LEU A 196 24.45 -6.18 -24.17
CA LEU A 196 23.85 -4.92 -23.69
C LEU A 196 24.77 -3.70 -23.90
N PHE A 197 26.07 -3.93 -24.13
CA PHE A 197 27.09 -2.87 -24.26
C PHE A 197 27.53 -2.58 -25.71
N VAL A 198 26.88 -3.19 -26.70
CA VAL A 198 27.21 -3.10 -28.13
C VAL A 198 26.06 -2.44 -28.89
#